data_AF-A0A6B2FWM2-F1
#
_entry.id   AF-A0A6B2FWM2-F1
#
_cell.length_a   1.000
_cell.length_b   1.000
_cell.length_c   1.000
_cell.angle_alpha   90.00
_cell.angle_beta   90.00
_cell.angle_gamma   90.00
#
_symmetry.space_group_name_H-M   'P 1'
#
loop_
_entity.id
_entity.type
_entity.pdbx_description
1 polymer ?
#
loop_
_entity_poly.entity_id
_entity_poly.type
_entity_poly.pdbx_seq_one_letter_code
_entity_poly.pdbx_strand_id
1 'polypeptide(L)'
;MLVLDRGEDVALASWPVISSSELIFRINQTYVGGYPDVSIFNRFISLSQTGFVGCIEEAVWNNVNLLYEPFANNSISFCEPGPFNPITFLSPDSYLILNRNHAASGLTLIFDVMIYLQYSTILYHNDGVSTLNISITNGSFLMILSFGTVSYINAFLPMIEINDGFWHKIYVQLPGKQTLEEPIVVFGVDDEIVTTYSSFTYDTSRDLKFGGFGFVGCINNLKVDGIPYSIQSASDSFNLTNNGCLFSDQCVPNPCQHSGYCNLKLKSFSCQCPASYPGDVCDDSYYYLTCSNMFACGYKDPGKQFIDVDGVGPFDPVPVLCNNMQAANENSVITQVDNLLPRGKITFSNEPKTVSVPYALTLNELRLLTLNSYYCTQQVTYECSTSRITQDNTTLLVWQGGDGLIHDYWNSKEEYAACQCFVDNQRCDQKKRCNCDVNDRITRSDSTKFDNKYHLPIIGITAMDISSSTGKSATVEVGPLLCYGIGGQINAVTFQEIFSFLPIDTINFASPGTIEFEFKTDRAQGNVIIFAQV
;
A
#
# COMPACT_ATOMS: atom_id res chain seq x y z
N MET A 1 15.87 -5.59 14.03
CA MET A 1 14.69 -6.20 13.38
C MET A 1 14.38 -7.49 14.13
N LEU A 2 13.20 -7.63 14.71
CA LEU A 2 12.78 -8.84 15.43
C LEU A 2 12.23 -9.84 14.40
N VAL A 3 12.95 -10.91 14.12
CA VAL A 3 12.43 -12.03 13.33
C VAL A 3 12.05 -13.15 14.29
N LEU A 4 10.75 -13.45 14.33
CA LEU A 4 10.17 -14.51 15.15
C LEU A 4 10.13 -15.80 14.34
N ASP A 5 11.02 -16.73 14.67
CA ASP A 5 11.03 -18.06 14.06
C ASP A 5 10.28 -19.07 14.95
N ARG A 6 9.33 -19.82 14.36
CA ARG A 6 8.72 -21.00 14.98
C ARG A 6 9.37 -22.22 14.35
N GLY A 7 10.15 -22.95 15.14
CA GLY A 7 10.71 -24.23 14.74
C GLY A 7 9.63 -25.18 14.21
N GLU A 8 9.93 -25.73 13.04
CA GLU A 8 9.38 -26.93 12.40
C GLU A 8 7.85 -27.09 12.46
N ASP A 9 7.13 -26.35 11.62
CA ASP A 9 6.22 -26.89 10.60
C ASP A 9 5.51 -25.75 9.84
N VAL A 10 5.43 -25.90 8.52
CA VAL A 10 4.86 -24.91 7.59
C VAL A 10 3.34 -24.87 7.73
N ALA A 11 2.78 -23.68 8.03
CA ALA A 11 1.40 -23.33 7.70
C ALA A 11 1.21 -21.82 7.49
N LEU A 12 0.62 -21.45 6.35
CA LEU A 12 0.07 -20.13 6.05
C LEU A 12 -1.17 -19.89 6.93
N ALA A 13 -1.21 -18.76 7.64
CA ALA A 13 -2.44 -18.22 8.20
C ALA A 13 -2.43 -16.69 8.12
N SER A 14 -3.42 -16.16 7.40
CA SER A 14 -3.89 -14.79 7.49
C SER A 14 -4.26 -14.43 8.94
N TRP A 15 -4.02 -13.19 9.34
CA TRP A 15 -4.50 -12.69 10.64
C TRP A 15 -5.85 -12.00 10.45
N PRO A 16 -6.94 -12.50 11.08
CA PRO A 16 -7.99 -11.64 11.57
C PRO A 16 -7.59 -11.07 12.94
N VAL A 17 -8.12 -9.89 13.22
CA VAL A 17 -8.08 -9.23 14.53
C VAL A 17 -8.55 -10.20 15.61
N ILE A 18 -7.71 -10.49 16.61
CA ILE A 18 -8.12 -11.16 17.85
C ILE A 18 -7.83 -10.20 19.01
N SER A 19 -8.84 -10.05 19.86
CA SER A 19 -8.82 -9.24 21.07
C SER A 19 -7.71 -9.64 22.04
N SER A 20 -7.26 -8.65 22.80
CA SER A 20 -6.26 -8.73 23.86
C SER A 20 -6.53 -9.85 24.88
N SER A 21 -5.68 -10.87 24.91
CA SER A 21 -5.07 -11.45 26.12
C SER A 21 -4.06 -12.55 25.75
N GLU A 22 -2.79 -12.32 26.09
CA GLU A 22 -1.69 -13.31 26.12
C GLU A 22 -1.31 -14.03 24.81
N LEU A 23 -0.80 -13.28 23.83
CA LEU A 23 0.14 -13.84 22.85
C LEU A 23 1.57 -13.78 23.42
N ILE A 24 1.98 -14.83 24.14
CA ILE A 24 3.38 -15.01 24.53
C ILE A 24 4.14 -15.55 23.31
N PHE A 25 4.81 -14.65 22.58
CA PHE A 25 5.75 -15.06 21.55
C PHE A 25 6.99 -15.67 22.21
N ARG A 26 7.28 -16.95 21.94
CA ARG A 26 8.61 -17.51 22.21
C ARG A 26 9.56 -17.02 21.13
N ILE A 27 10.44 -16.11 21.50
CA ILE A 27 11.57 -15.72 20.66
C ILE A 27 12.72 -16.65 21.01
N ASN A 28 13.09 -17.56 20.10
CA ASN A 28 14.17 -18.50 20.35
C ASN A 28 15.54 -17.83 20.25
N GLN A 29 15.71 -16.84 19.37
CA GLN A 29 16.97 -16.16 19.12
C GLN A 29 16.74 -14.69 18.76
N THR A 30 17.67 -13.83 19.14
CA THR A 30 17.62 -12.39 18.85
C THR A 30 18.98 -11.95 18.39
N TYR A 31 19.01 -11.18 17.32
CA TYR A 31 20.23 -10.66 16.74
C TYR A 31 20.21 -9.14 16.71
N VAL A 32 21.32 -8.53 17.10
CA VAL A 32 21.53 -7.08 17.14
C VAL A 32 22.73 -6.78 16.26
N GLY A 33 22.57 -5.92 15.27
CA GLY A 33 23.65 -5.49 14.36
C GLY A 33 23.96 -6.43 13.18
N GLY A 34 23.39 -7.62 13.08
CA GLY A 34 23.63 -8.55 11.96
C GLY A 34 22.94 -9.89 12.18
N TYR A 35 23.21 -10.90 11.36
CA TYR A 35 22.71 -12.28 11.54
C TYR A 35 23.71 -13.31 10.96
N PRO A 36 23.72 -14.56 11.45
CA PRO A 36 24.82 -15.50 11.19
C PRO A 36 24.77 -16.22 9.83
N ASP A 37 23.59 -16.38 9.20
CA ASP A 37 23.46 -16.97 7.86
C ASP A 37 22.13 -16.60 7.18
N VAL A 38 22.20 -16.17 5.91
CA VAL A 38 21.04 -15.82 5.04
C VAL A 38 20.31 -17.08 4.56
N SER A 39 21.00 -18.22 4.51
CA SER A 39 20.48 -19.46 3.94
C SER A 39 19.25 -20.02 4.68
N ILE A 40 19.07 -19.60 5.94
CA ILE A 40 17.99 -20.03 6.85
C ILE A 40 16.68 -19.26 6.56
N PHE A 41 16.74 -18.07 5.97
CA PHE A 41 15.58 -17.20 5.72
C PHE A 41 15.10 -17.24 4.27
N ASN A 42 14.90 -18.43 3.72
CA ASN A 42 14.37 -18.57 2.36
C ASN A 42 12.83 -18.54 2.35
N ARG A 43 12.23 -17.36 2.09
CA ARG A 43 11.31 -17.09 0.96
C ARG A 43 10.39 -15.86 1.04
N PHE A 44 10.27 -15.10 2.13
CA PHE A 44 9.24 -14.03 2.19
C PHE A 44 9.64 -12.73 2.90
N ILE A 45 10.93 -12.47 3.15
CA ILE A 45 11.38 -11.19 3.72
C ILE A 45 12.55 -10.67 2.89
N SER A 46 12.41 -9.48 2.31
CA SER A 46 13.52 -8.73 1.71
C SER A 46 14.39 -8.18 2.85
N LEU A 47 15.33 -9.00 3.33
CA LEU A 47 16.34 -8.58 4.30
C LEU A 47 17.58 -8.09 3.55
N SER A 48 18.22 -7.03 4.06
CA SER A 48 19.56 -6.65 3.62
C SER A 48 20.51 -7.84 3.77
N GLN A 49 21.27 -8.15 2.71
CA GLN A 49 22.31 -9.20 2.75
C GLN A 49 23.54 -8.78 3.58
N THR A 50 23.58 -7.53 4.03
CA THR A 50 24.68 -6.97 4.82
C THR A 50 24.24 -6.65 6.24
N GLY A 51 25.12 -6.93 7.20
CA GLY A 51 24.94 -6.54 8.61
C GLY A 51 25.12 -5.03 8.82
N PHE A 52 24.73 -4.55 9.99
CA PHE A 52 24.94 -3.18 10.42
C PHE A 52 26.43 -2.91 10.68
N VAL A 53 26.95 -1.82 10.11
CA VAL A 53 28.31 -1.32 10.33
C VAL A 53 28.20 0.06 10.97
N GLY A 54 28.52 0.16 12.25
CA GLY A 54 28.38 1.39 13.05
C GLY A 54 28.33 1.07 14.55
N CYS A 55 27.85 2.03 15.35
CA CYS A 55 27.64 1.82 16.78
C CYS A 55 26.16 1.69 17.12
N ILE A 56 25.83 0.78 18.04
CA ILE A 56 24.49 0.67 18.63
C ILE A 56 24.65 0.91 20.12
N GLU A 57 23.90 1.86 20.66
CA GLU A 57 23.72 2.06 22.09
C GLU A 57 22.28 1.72 22.50
N GLU A 58 22.10 1.37 23.77
CA GLU A 58 20.78 1.17 24.39
C GLU A 58 19.82 0.22 23.63
N ALA A 59 20.31 -0.93 23.15
CA ALA A 59 19.43 -1.96 22.58
C ALA A 59 18.63 -2.66 23.69
N VAL A 60 17.49 -2.08 24.06
CA VAL A 60 16.65 -2.56 25.16
C VAL A 60 15.46 -3.37 24.64
N TRP A 61 15.25 -4.54 25.24
CA TRP A 61 14.04 -5.33 25.04
C TRP A 61 13.49 -5.81 26.39
N ASN A 62 12.20 -5.55 26.66
CA ASN A 62 11.55 -5.85 27.93
C ASN A 62 12.33 -5.31 29.15
N ASN A 63 12.83 -4.07 29.05
CA ASN A 63 13.68 -3.42 30.05
C ASN A 63 15.05 -4.11 30.30
N VAL A 64 15.45 -5.06 29.44
CA VAL A 64 16.78 -5.68 29.47
C VAL A 64 17.62 -5.10 28.34
N ASN A 65 18.79 -4.55 28.68
CA ASN A 65 19.73 -4.06 27.67
C ASN A 65 20.56 -5.25 27.13
N LEU A 66 20.36 -5.55 25.85
CA LEU A 66 20.95 -6.68 25.14
C LEU A 66 22.45 -6.50 24.84
N LEU A 67 23.01 -5.31 25.08
CA LEU A 67 24.42 -4.99 24.81
C LEU A 67 25.35 -5.26 26.00
N TYR A 68 24.81 -5.67 27.16
CA TYR A 68 25.58 -5.99 28.37
C TYR A 68 25.57 -7.49 28.68
N GLU A 69 26.56 -7.94 29.47
CA GLU A 69 26.64 -9.34 29.90
C GLU A 69 25.36 -9.81 30.61
N PRO A 70 24.95 -11.08 30.40
CA PRO A 70 25.69 -12.17 29.73
C PRO A 70 25.45 -12.28 28.21
N PHE A 71 24.77 -11.31 27.59
CA PHE A 71 24.25 -11.46 26.22
C PHE A 71 25.24 -11.05 25.10
N ALA A 72 26.30 -10.31 25.43
CA ALA A 72 27.27 -9.80 24.46
C ALA A 72 28.69 -10.32 24.73
N ASN A 73 29.09 -11.40 24.05
CA ASN A 73 30.50 -11.82 23.98
C ASN A 73 31.26 -10.84 23.08
N ASN A 74 32.23 -10.09 23.63
CA ASN A 74 33.04 -9.04 22.98
C ASN A 74 32.39 -7.64 22.86
N SER A 75 31.71 -7.16 23.90
CA SER A 75 31.32 -5.74 23.98
C SER A 75 32.55 -4.83 24.12
N ILE A 76 32.85 -4.06 23.06
CA ILE A 76 33.86 -2.99 23.10
C ILE A 76 33.22 -1.79 23.80
N SER A 77 33.84 -1.28 24.86
CA SER A 77 33.29 -0.24 25.75
C SER A 77 33.33 1.19 25.18
N PHE A 78 33.65 1.35 23.89
CA PHE A 78 33.79 2.66 23.25
C PHE A 78 33.27 2.61 21.81
N CYS A 79 32.30 3.46 21.49
CA CYS A 79 31.93 3.76 20.12
C CYS A 79 32.95 4.76 19.56
N GLU A 80 33.92 4.27 18.77
CA GLU A 80 34.62 5.14 17.84
C GLU A 80 33.87 5.10 16.50
N PRO A 81 33.27 6.20 16.02
CA PRO A 81 32.82 6.24 14.65
C PRO A 81 34.02 5.96 13.76
N GLY A 82 33.90 4.98 12.86
CA GLY A 82 34.93 4.76 11.84
C GLY A 82 35.24 6.09 11.12
N PRO A 83 36.48 6.32 10.68
CA PRO A 83 36.98 7.65 10.33
C PRO A 83 36.35 8.35 9.11
N PHE A 84 35.27 7.82 8.52
CA PHE A 84 34.67 8.36 7.30
C PHE A 84 33.16 8.56 7.48
N ASN A 85 32.82 9.74 7.99
CA ASN A 85 31.45 10.24 7.94
C ASN A 85 31.12 10.60 6.48
N PRO A 86 30.07 10.03 5.88
CA PRO A 86 29.66 10.38 4.52
C PRO A 86 29.27 11.87 4.46
N ILE A 87 29.62 12.50 3.34
CA ILE A 87 29.29 13.88 3.00
C ILE A 87 27.98 13.87 2.24
N THR A 88 26.93 14.45 2.82
CA THR A 88 25.63 14.64 2.16
C THR A 88 25.57 16.00 1.48
N PHE A 89 25.18 16.00 0.21
CA PHE A 89 24.88 17.19 -0.59
C PHE A 89 23.37 17.44 -0.50
N LEU A 90 22.97 18.49 0.23
CA LEU A 90 21.58 18.69 0.67
C LEU A 90 20.65 19.30 -0.39
N SER A 91 21.21 19.83 -1.48
CA SER A 91 20.48 20.57 -2.50
C SER A 91 21.24 20.55 -3.84
N PRO A 92 20.59 20.79 -5.00
CA PRO A 92 21.24 20.63 -6.31
C PRO A 92 22.40 21.59 -6.55
N ASP A 93 22.41 22.72 -5.84
CA ASP A 93 23.45 23.75 -5.80
C ASP A 93 24.53 23.47 -4.74
N SER A 94 24.37 22.42 -3.91
CA SER A 94 25.39 22.00 -2.95
C SER A 94 26.67 21.58 -3.66
N TYR A 95 27.82 22.02 -3.16
CA TYR A 95 29.10 21.68 -3.77
C TYR A 95 30.23 21.55 -2.74
N LEU A 96 31.27 20.81 -3.14
CA LEU A 96 32.54 20.68 -2.44
C LEU A 96 33.67 20.96 -3.44
N ILE A 97 34.52 21.94 -3.16
CA ILE A 97 35.69 22.25 -3.96
C ILE A 97 36.92 21.72 -3.24
N LEU A 98 37.62 20.79 -3.88
CA LEU A 98 38.84 20.19 -3.35
C LEU A 98 40.04 21.06 -3.64
N ASN A 99 40.84 21.33 -2.61
CA ASN A 99 42.13 21.99 -2.75
C ASN A 99 43.18 20.98 -3.23
N ARG A 100 43.80 21.24 -4.38
CA ARG A 100 44.82 20.38 -4.99
C ARG A 100 46.27 20.80 -4.66
N ASN A 101 46.53 21.35 -3.47
CA ASN A 101 47.87 21.78 -2.99
C ASN A 101 49.01 20.85 -3.46
N HIS A 102 49.75 21.28 -4.50
CA HIS A 102 50.95 20.73 -5.16
C HIS A 102 50.78 20.37 -6.64
N ALA A 103 51.89 20.46 -7.39
CA ALA A 103 52.03 20.34 -8.85
C ALA A 103 51.78 18.91 -9.40
N ALA A 104 50.73 18.24 -8.91
CA ALA A 104 50.35 16.90 -9.32
C ALA A 104 49.72 16.94 -10.71
N SER A 105 50.44 16.42 -11.69
CA SER A 105 49.89 16.07 -12.99
C SER A 105 49.28 14.67 -12.92
N GLY A 106 48.10 14.46 -13.48
CA GLY A 106 47.35 13.20 -13.37
C GLY A 106 46.35 13.20 -12.21
N LEU A 107 45.53 12.15 -12.13
CA LEU A 107 44.47 12.05 -11.12
C LEU A 107 44.22 10.59 -10.78
N THR A 108 44.28 10.21 -9.52
CA THR A 108 43.63 8.97 -9.03
C THR A 108 42.53 9.36 -8.06
N LEU A 109 41.30 9.03 -8.39
CA LEU A 109 40.12 9.40 -7.64
C LEU A 109 39.35 8.13 -7.28
N ILE A 110 39.09 7.94 -5.98
CA ILE A 110 38.31 6.82 -5.47
C ILE A 110 37.30 7.39 -4.49
N PHE A 111 36.02 7.06 -4.64
CA PHE A 111 34.99 7.44 -3.67
C PHE A 111 33.78 6.53 -3.81
N ASP A 112 33.02 6.39 -2.73
CA ASP A 112 31.71 5.73 -2.77
C ASP A 112 30.63 6.80 -2.98
N VAL A 113 29.61 6.49 -3.76
CA VAL A 113 28.46 7.36 -4.02
C VAL A 113 27.15 6.63 -3.70
N MET A 114 26.20 7.36 -3.12
CA MET A 114 24.82 6.93 -2.94
C MET A 114 23.88 8.04 -3.45
N ILE A 115 22.97 7.69 -4.35
CA ILE A 115 22.12 8.63 -5.08
C ILE A 115 20.90 7.87 -5.66
N TYR A 116 19.81 8.59 -5.91
CA TYR A 116 18.59 8.03 -6.51
C TYR A 116 18.20 8.72 -7.83
N LEU A 117 18.83 9.85 -8.14
CA LEU A 117 18.53 10.65 -9.34
C LEU A 117 19.03 9.94 -10.61
N GLN A 118 18.17 9.86 -11.61
CA GLN A 118 18.51 9.29 -12.93
C GLN A 118 19.51 10.14 -13.72
N TYR A 119 19.54 11.44 -13.48
CA TYR A 119 20.43 12.39 -14.14
C TYR A 119 21.07 13.31 -13.11
N SER A 120 22.40 13.31 -13.05
CA SER A 120 23.13 14.17 -12.13
C SER A 120 24.60 14.29 -12.50
N THR A 121 25.23 15.44 -12.24
CA THR A 121 26.68 15.62 -12.40
C THR A 121 27.35 15.54 -11.04
N ILE A 122 28.11 14.47 -10.80
CA ILE A 122 28.79 14.20 -9.53
C ILE A 122 30.04 15.08 -9.40
N LEU A 123 30.87 15.11 -10.43
CA LEU A 123 32.11 15.88 -10.45
C LEU A 123 32.29 16.58 -11.78
N TYR A 124 32.75 17.83 -11.71
CA TYR A 124 33.15 18.61 -12.86
C TYR A 124 34.51 19.27 -12.60
N HIS A 125 35.40 19.20 -13.59
CA HIS A 125 36.68 19.88 -13.58
C HIS A 125 36.99 20.49 -14.93
N ASN A 126 37.62 21.66 -14.91
CA ASN A 126 38.08 22.37 -16.10
C ASN A 126 39.42 23.07 -15.81
N ASP A 127 40.49 22.66 -16.51
CA ASP A 127 41.84 23.24 -16.36
C ASP A 127 42.08 24.45 -17.29
N GLY A 128 41.09 24.81 -18.11
CA GLY A 128 41.14 25.83 -19.16
C GLY A 128 41.37 25.29 -20.57
N VAL A 129 41.81 24.03 -20.71
CA VAL A 129 42.09 23.34 -21.98
C VAL A 129 41.26 22.06 -22.11
N SER A 130 41.00 21.39 -21.00
CA SER A 130 40.36 20.10 -20.89
C SER A 130 39.28 20.10 -19.82
N THR A 131 38.28 19.25 -20.01
CA THR A 131 37.14 19.12 -19.09
C THR A 131 36.89 17.66 -18.76
N LEU A 132 36.81 17.35 -17.47
CA LEU A 132 36.34 16.07 -16.95
C LEU A 132 34.96 16.26 -16.36
N ASN A 133 34.01 15.44 -16.80
CA ASN A 133 32.68 15.36 -16.25
C ASN A 133 32.41 13.91 -15.84
N ILE A 134 32.13 13.68 -14.56
CA ILE A 134 31.63 12.41 -14.03
C ILE A 134 30.18 12.63 -13.63
N SER A 135 29.30 11.84 -14.21
CA SER A 135 27.86 12.04 -14.16
C SER A 135 27.10 10.72 -14.15
N ILE A 136 25.81 10.80 -13.89
CA ILE A 136 24.83 9.73 -13.99
C ILE A 136 23.90 10.09 -15.13
N THR A 137 23.65 9.14 -16.02
CA THR A 137 22.68 9.26 -17.10
C THR A 137 21.82 7.99 -17.15
N ASN A 138 20.51 8.17 -17.17
CA ASN A 138 19.55 7.06 -17.09
C ASN A 138 19.85 6.10 -15.92
N GLY A 139 20.34 6.61 -14.79
CA GLY A 139 20.71 5.79 -13.63
C GLY A 139 22.10 5.15 -13.67
N SER A 140 22.82 5.21 -14.79
CA SER A 140 24.14 4.58 -14.96
C SER A 140 25.29 5.58 -15.01
N PHE A 141 26.50 5.11 -14.69
CA PHE A 141 27.73 5.91 -14.69
C PHE A 141 28.12 6.36 -16.10
N LEU A 142 28.44 7.65 -16.23
CA LEU A 142 28.99 8.28 -17.43
C LEU A 142 30.14 9.21 -17.07
N MET A 143 31.32 8.95 -17.64
CA MET A 143 32.46 9.85 -17.59
C MET A 143 32.81 10.35 -18.99
N ILE A 144 32.93 11.67 -19.14
CA ILE A 144 33.36 12.33 -20.37
C ILE A 144 34.62 13.13 -20.08
N LEU A 145 35.65 12.90 -20.88
CA LEU A 145 36.87 13.69 -20.89
C LEU A 145 37.06 14.32 -22.27
N SER A 146 37.14 15.65 -22.29
CA SER A 146 37.25 16.44 -23.52
C SER A 146 38.46 17.36 -23.47
N PHE A 147 39.06 17.65 -24.63
CA PHE A 147 40.10 18.68 -24.80
C PHE A 147 39.61 19.65 -25.87
N GLY A 148 39.42 20.92 -25.51
CA GLY A 148 38.71 21.90 -26.33
C GLY A 148 37.28 21.45 -26.62
N THR A 149 36.92 21.32 -27.91
CA THR A 149 35.58 20.90 -28.35
C THR A 149 35.48 19.41 -28.67
N VAL A 150 36.57 18.66 -28.54
CA VAL A 150 36.63 17.23 -28.91
C VAL A 150 36.57 16.38 -27.66
N SER A 151 35.64 15.42 -27.62
CA SER A 151 35.57 14.39 -26.58
C SER A 151 36.50 13.24 -26.93
N TYR A 152 37.46 12.95 -26.05
CA TYR A 152 38.49 11.93 -26.23
C TYR A 152 38.14 10.63 -25.52
N ILE A 153 37.47 10.72 -24.37
CA ILE A 153 36.96 9.55 -23.66
C ILE A 153 35.48 9.76 -23.39
N ASN A 154 34.69 8.77 -23.76
CA ASN A 154 33.28 8.64 -23.40
C ASN A 154 33.08 7.26 -22.78
N ALA A 155 33.13 7.22 -21.46
CA ALA A 155 33.13 6.03 -20.64
C ALA A 155 31.74 5.85 -20.03
N PHE A 156 30.92 5.01 -20.65
CA PHE A 156 29.55 4.74 -20.22
C PHE A 156 29.41 3.27 -19.82
N LEU A 157 28.87 3.01 -18.62
CA LEU A 157 28.64 1.67 -18.09
C LEU A 157 27.12 1.41 -17.93
N PRO A 158 26.38 1.14 -19.03
CA PRO A 158 24.91 1.02 -19.01
C PRO A 158 24.37 -0.18 -18.25
N MET A 159 25.21 -1.19 -18.01
CA MET A 159 24.78 -2.43 -17.34
C MET A 159 24.81 -2.31 -15.82
N ILE A 160 25.29 -1.17 -15.29
CA ILE A 160 25.41 -0.91 -13.86
C ILE A 160 24.54 0.30 -13.55
N GLU A 161 23.44 0.06 -12.86
CA GLU A 161 22.60 1.10 -12.29
C GLU A 161 23.20 1.49 -10.93
N ILE A 162 23.52 2.77 -10.76
CA ILE A 162 24.12 3.32 -9.55
C ILE A 162 23.18 4.26 -8.79
N ASN A 163 21.93 4.36 -9.26
CA ASN A 163 20.89 5.19 -8.67
C ASN A 163 19.86 4.35 -7.86
N ASP A 164 20.28 3.19 -7.38
CA ASP A 164 19.45 2.21 -6.67
C ASP A 164 19.35 2.48 -5.15
N GLY A 165 20.02 3.53 -4.67
CA GLY A 165 20.04 3.89 -3.26
C GLY A 165 21.07 3.14 -2.42
N PHE A 166 21.92 2.32 -3.03
CA PHE A 166 23.04 1.66 -2.36
C PHE A 166 24.36 2.41 -2.59
N TRP A 167 25.39 2.02 -1.85
CA TRP A 167 26.74 2.57 -2.02
C TRP A 167 27.43 1.89 -3.19
N HIS A 168 27.84 2.67 -4.18
CA HIS A 168 28.67 2.22 -5.30
C HIS A 168 30.05 2.87 -5.26
N LYS A 169 31.10 2.10 -5.48
CA LYS A 169 32.48 2.60 -5.50
C LYS A 169 32.86 3.05 -6.90
N ILE A 170 33.18 4.32 -7.06
CA ILE A 170 33.71 4.89 -8.30
C ILE A 170 35.23 4.94 -8.23
N TYR A 171 35.88 4.43 -9.27
CA TYR A 171 37.33 4.50 -9.47
C TYR A 171 37.64 5.24 -10.77
N VAL A 172 38.52 6.24 -10.74
CA VAL A 172 39.01 6.94 -11.94
C VAL A 172 40.51 7.21 -11.80
N GLN A 173 41.29 6.84 -12.80
CA GLN A 173 42.72 7.10 -12.91
C GLN A 173 43.03 7.72 -14.27
N LEU A 174 43.66 8.90 -14.26
CA LEU A 174 44.08 9.65 -15.45
C LEU A 174 45.59 9.90 -15.42
N PRO A 175 46.30 9.71 -16.55
CA PRO A 175 47.75 9.84 -16.63
C PRO A 175 48.21 11.30 -16.52
N GLY A 176 49.40 11.49 -15.93
CA GLY A 176 50.03 12.81 -15.72
C GLY A 176 51.15 13.12 -16.72
N LYS A 177 51.74 14.32 -16.59
CA LYS A 177 52.91 14.77 -17.37
C LYS A 177 54.21 14.04 -16.95
N GLN A 178 54.25 13.44 -15.77
CA GLN A 178 55.44 12.77 -15.20
C GLN A 178 55.35 11.23 -15.18
N THR A 179 54.29 10.61 -15.71
CA THR A 179 54.19 9.15 -15.77
C THR A 179 55.15 8.59 -16.83
N LEU A 180 56.18 7.86 -16.38
CA LEU A 180 57.19 7.18 -17.22
C LEU A 180 56.66 5.89 -17.87
N GLU A 181 55.48 5.44 -17.47
CA GLU A 181 54.80 4.24 -17.99
C GLU A 181 53.84 4.59 -19.13
N GLU A 182 53.31 3.56 -19.82
CA GLU A 182 52.29 3.76 -20.84
C GLU A 182 51.10 4.54 -20.22
N PRO A 183 50.65 5.65 -20.83
CA PRO A 183 49.58 6.48 -20.30
C PRO A 183 48.23 5.74 -20.35
N ILE A 184 47.92 5.07 -19.25
CA ILE A 184 46.70 4.28 -19.07
C ILE A 184 45.64 5.12 -18.35
N VAL A 185 44.42 5.07 -18.87
CA VAL A 185 43.21 5.55 -18.21
C VAL A 185 42.45 4.35 -17.66
N VAL A 186 42.13 4.41 -16.37
CA VAL A 186 41.32 3.39 -15.71
C VAL A 186 40.06 4.06 -15.19
N PHE A 187 38.91 3.44 -15.39
CA PHE A 187 37.68 3.86 -14.74
C PHE A 187 36.82 2.66 -14.44
N GLY A 188 35.98 2.75 -13.42
CA GLY A 188 35.11 1.65 -13.06
C GLY A 188 34.11 2.02 -11.99
N VAL A 189 33.12 1.14 -11.88
CA VAL A 189 32.13 1.15 -10.81
C VAL A 189 32.17 -0.24 -10.16
N ASP A 190 32.26 -0.26 -8.83
CA ASP A 190 32.39 -1.47 -8.03
C ASP A 190 33.54 -2.36 -8.50
N ASP A 191 33.23 -3.58 -8.96
CA ASP A 191 34.20 -4.56 -9.46
C ASP A 191 34.41 -4.48 -10.98
N GLU A 192 33.61 -3.68 -11.69
CA GLU A 192 33.67 -3.52 -13.14
C GLU A 192 34.64 -2.39 -13.52
N ILE A 193 35.88 -2.78 -13.78
CA ILE A 193 36.98 -1.87 -14.11
C ILE A 193 37.33 -1.97 -15.60
N VAL A 194 37.33 -0.83 -16.27
CA VAL A 194 37.74 -0.67 -17.67
C VAL A 194 39.08 0.06 -17.75
N THR A 195 39.98 -0.48 -18.55
CA THR A 195 41.32 0.06 -18.78
C THR A 195 41.50 0.39 -20.25
N THR A 196 41.95 1.60 -20.58
CA THR A 196 42.20 2.05 -21.96
C THR A 196 43.51 2.85 -22.06
N TYR A 197 44.11 2.88 -23.25
CA TYR A 197 45.34 3.65 -23.50
C TYR A 197 45.01 5.06 -24.01
N SER A 198 45.81 6.04 -23.62
CA SER A 198 45.60 7.44 -23.97
C SER A 198 46.93 8.12 -24.32
N SER A 199 47.05 8.84 -25.42
CA SER A 199 48.29 9.58 -25.74
C SER A 199 48.40 10.96 -25.06
N PHE A 200 47.48 11.31 -24.16
CA PHE A 200 47.42 12.64 -23.55
C PHE A 200 47.70 12.60 -22.05
N THR A 201 48.09 13.76 -21.51
CA THR A 201 48.33 13.98 -20.08
C THR A 201 47.26 14.92 -19.53
N TYR A 202 46.74 14.63 -18.34
CA TYR A 202 45.69 15.45 -17.72
C TYR A 202 46.26 16.35 -16.63
N ASP A 203 45.90 17.64 -16.66
CA ASP A 203 46.35 18.63 -15.69
C ASP A 203 45.23 18.90 -14.68
N THR A 204 45.52 18.60 -13.42
CA THR A 204 44.60 18.69 -12.29
C THR A 204 45.16 19.62 -11.22
N SER A 205 46.02 20.56 -11.64
CA SER A 205 46.56 21.61 -10.78
C SER A 205 45.50 22.62 -10.32
N ARG A 206 44.33 22.64 -10.97
CA ARG A 206 43.17 23.42 -10.54
C ARG A 206 42.27 22.61 -9.61
N ASP A 207 41.42 23.31 -8.87
CA ASP A 207 40.48 22.68 -7.95
C ASP A 207 39.50 21.73 -8.66
N LEU A 208 39.18 20.62 -8.00
CA LEU A 208 38.15 19.66 -8.43
C LEU A 208 36.84 20.01 -7.74
N LYS A 209 35.74 20.14 -8.49
CA LYS A 209 34.43 20.48 -7.92
C LYS A 209 33.50 19.27 -7.95
N PHE A 210 33.12 18.79 -6.77
CA PHE A 210 32.00 17.87 -6.59
C PHE A 210 30.71 18.66 -6.41
N GLY A 211 29.63 18.20 -7.05
CA GLY A 211 28.31 18.85 -6.99
C GLY A 211 28.26 20.26 -7.59
N GLY A 212 27.18 20.98 -7.29
CA GLY A 212 26.87 22.32 -7.81
C GLY A 212 26.20 22.32 -9.18
N PHE A 213 25.92 21.13 -9.73
CA PHE A 213 25.34 20.91 -11.04
C PHE A 213 24.18 19.89 -10.98
N GLY A 214 23.40 19.92 -9.90
CA GLY A 214 22.25 19.03 -9.72
C GLY A 214 22.51 17.77 -8.90
N PHE A 215 23.67 17.65 -8.25
CA PHE A 215 23.98 16.52 -7.37
C PHE A 215 23.31 16.66 -6.02
N VAL A 216 22.47 15.70 -5.70
CA VAL A 216 21.88 15.48 -4.37
C VAL A 216 22.04 14.01 -4.06
N GLY A 217 22.76 13.72 -2.98
CA GLY A 217 23.23 12.38 -2.66
C GLY A 217 24.38 12.45 -1.69
N CYS A 218 25.07 11.33 -1.50
CA CYS A 218 26.13 11.20 -0.53
C CYS A 218 27.42 10.71 -1.18
N ILE A 219 28.54 11.20 -0.66
CA ILE A 219 29.88 10.75 -1.03
C ILE A 219 30.57 10.24 0.23
N ASN A 220 31.18 9.07 0.16
CA ASN A 220 31.97 8.51 1.25
C ASN A 220 33.34 8.03 0.76
N ASN A 221 34.25 7.74 1.69
CA ASN A 221 35.56 7.15 1.40
C ASN A 221 36.36 7.86 0.28
N LEU A 222 36.20 9.18 0.17
CA LEU A 222 36.84 10.00 -0.85
C LEU A 222 38.37 9.98 -0.66
N LYS A 223 39.08 9.51 -1.68
CA LYS A 223 40.54 9.50 -1.78
C LYS A 223 40.96 10.16 -3.07
N VAL A 224 41.95 11.04 -2.95
CA VAL A 224 42.59 11.74 -4.07
C VAL A 224 44.07 11.39 -4.05
N ASP A 225 44.58 10.84 -5.15
CA ASP A 225 45.95 10.35 -5.32
C ASP A 225 46.37 9.36 -4.21
N GLY A 226 45.42 8.50 -3.81
CA GLY A 226 45.60 7.50 -2.76
C GLY A 226 45.46 8.05 -1.33
N ILE A 227 45.36 9.38 -1.16
CA ILE A 227 45.26 10.04 0.14
C ILE A 227 43.78 10.29 0.48
N PRO A 228 43.28 9.82 1.64
CA PRO A 228 41.93 10.17 2.10
C PRO A 228 41.74 11.68 2.23
N TYR A 229 40.65 12.21 1.68
CA TYR A 229 40.36 13.63 1.67
C TYR A 229 39.42 14.00 2.84
N SER A 230 39.86 14.93 3.68
CA SER A 230 39.01 15.51 4.74
C SER A 230 38.24 16.71 4.21
N ILE A 231 36.93 16.77 4.47
CA ILE A 231 36.09 17.93 4.11
C ILE A 231 36.60 19.25 4.72
N GLN A 232 37.26 19.19 5.88
CA GLN A 232 37.86 20.36 6.53
C GLN A 232 39.01 20.98 5.72
N SER A 233 39.60 20.20 4.80
CA SER A 233 40.67 20.65 3.90
C SER A 233 40.14 21.21 2.57
N ALA A 234 38.82 21.27 2.37
CA ALA A 234 38.19 21.86 1.19
C ALA A 234 38.60 23.34 1.01
N SER A 235 38.79 23.77 -0.25
CA SER A 235 39.03 25.20 -0.52
C SER A 235 37.73 26.00 -0.36
N ASP A 236 36.59 25.42 -0.71
CA ASP A 236 35.27 26.01 -0.52
C ASP A 236 34.18 24.91 -0.50
N SER A 237 33.05 25.19 0.13
CA SER A 237 31.90 24.28 0.18
C SER A 237 30.59 25.02 0.43
N PHE A 238 29.49 24.46 -0.07
CA PHE A 238 28.16 25.01 0.14
C PHE A 238 27.14 23.91 0.42
N ASN A 239 26.34 24.11 1.48
CA ASN A 239 25.19 23.31 1.87
C ASN A 239 25.46 21.78 1.98
N LEU A 240 26.55 21.44 2.67
CA LEU A 240 26.94 20.06 2.96
C LEU A 240 26.74 19.73 4.44
N THR A 241 26.55 18.44 4.75
CA THR A 241 26.62 17.91 6.11
C THR A 241 27.40 16.62 6.15
N ASN A 242 28.08 16.35 7.26
CA ASN A 242 28.84 15.12 7.52
C ASN A 242 28.25 14.31 8.69
N ASN A 243 26.94 14.45 8.94
CA ASN A 243 26.21 13.72 9.99
C ASN A 243 25.42 12.55 9.40
N GLY A 244 26.11 11.65 8.69
CA GLY A 244 25.49 10.53 7.99
C GLY A 244 24.97 10.91 6.60
N CYS A 245 24.44 9.91 5.88
CA CYS A 245 23.79 10.12 4.59
C CYS A 245 22.31 10.44 4.82
N LEU A 246 21.96 11.73 4.79
CA LEU A 246 20.61 12.22 5.15
C LEU A 246 19.67 12.33 3.95
N PHE A 247 19.89 11.56 2.90
CA PHE A 247 19.00 11.52 1.75
C PHE A 247 17.87 10.50 2.01
N SER A 248 16.66 11.00 2.32
CA SER A 248 15.47 10.15 2.44
C SER A 248 14.74 10.11 1.12
N ASP A 249 14.68 8.94 0.49
CA ASP A 249 13.78 8.68 -0.63
C ASP A 249 12.34 8.94 -0.17
N GLN A 250 11.72 9.98 -0.72
CA GLN A 250 10.34 10.36 -0.39
C GLN A 250 9.32 9.36 -0.95
N CYS A 251 9.74 8.43 -1.81
CA CYS A 251 8.93 7.33 -2.31
C CYS A 251 9.00 6.08 -1.43
N VAL A 252 9.67 6.12 -0.26
CA VAL A 252 9.80 4.97 0.64
C VAL A 252 9.38 5.33 2.08
N PRO A 253 8.27 4.78 2.60
CA PRO A 253 7.29 3.94 1.88
C PRO A 253 6.55 4.74 0.80
N ASN A 254 6.00 4.07 -0.22
CA ASN A 254 5.34 4.73 -1.35
C ASN A 254 4.19 5.63 -0.84
N PRO A 255 4.28 6.97 -1.01
CA PRO A 255 3.25 7.89 -0.54
C PRO A 255 2.02 7.93 -1.46
N CYS A 256 2.10 7.37 -2.66
CA CYS A 256 1.02 7.33 -3.63
C CYS A 256 0.03 6.21 -3.27
N GLN A 257 -1.23 6.58 -3.04
CA GLN A 257 -2.30 5.63 -2.72
C GLN A 257 -2.77 4.87 -3.98
N HIS A 258 -3.62 3.86 -3.79
CA HIS A 258 -4.25 3.07 -4.87
C HIS A 258 -3.26 2.58 -5.94
N SER A 259 -2.09 2.10 -5.50
CA SER A 259 -1.01 1.62 -6.36
C SER A 259 -0.45 2.66 -7.35
N GLY A 260 -0.59 3.96 -7.04
CA GLY A 260 0.04 5.03 -7.79
C GLY A 260 1.56 4.89 -7.84
N TYR A 261 2.16 5.24 -8.98
CA TYR A 261 3.60 5.15 -9.16
C TYR A 261 4.29 6.43 -8.68
N CYS A 262 5.15 6.31 -7.68
CA CYS A 262 5.90 7.44 -7.13
C CYS A 262 7.13 7.76 -7.97
N ASN A 263 7.23 9.01 -8.39
CA ASN A 263 8.41 9.55 -9.04
C ASN A 263 9.15 10.45 -8.05
N LEU A 264 10.35 10.04 -7.65
CA LEU A 264 11.20 10.85 -6.80
C LEU A 264 11.67 12.10 -7.55
N LYS A 265 11.52 13.25 -6.91
CA LYS A 265 12.04 14.53 -7.36
C LYS A 265 13.11 15.03 -6.41
N LEU A 266 13.81 16.05 -6.83
CA LEU A 266 15.02 16.54 -6.18
C LEU A 266 14.79 17.09 -4.76
N LYS A 267 13.56 17.52 -4.43
CA LYS A 267 13.14 17.96 -3.07
C LYS A 267 11.73 17.48 -2.68
N SER A 268 11.13 16.59 -3.46
CA SER A 268 9.73 16.16 -3.29
C SER A 268 9.50 14.85 -4.03
N PHE A 269 8.25 14.46 -4.19
CA PHE A 269 7.85 13.39 -5.08
C PHE A 269 6.70 13.87 -5.99
N SER A 270 6.28 13.03 -6.92
CA SER A 270 4.98 13.16 -7.58
C SER A 270 4.42 11.80 -7.93
N CYS A 271 3.11 11.65 -7.80
CA CYS A 271 2.42 10.42 -8.14
C CYS A 271 1.94 10.43 -9.60
N GLN A 272 2.14 9.30 -10.27
CA GLN A 272 1.39 8.96 -11.47
C GLN A 272 0.21 8.10 -11.05
N CYS A 273 -0.97 8.70 -11.06
CA CYS A 273 -2.16 8.09 -10.52
C CYS A 273 -2.96 7.29 -11.55
N PRO A 274 -3.65 6.21 -11.13
CA PRO A 274 -4.67 5.56 -11.94
C PRO A 274 -5.78 6.55 -12.31
N ALA A 275 -6.44 6.31 -13.45
CA ALA A 275 -7.52 7.19 -13.92
C ALA A 275 -8.73 7.22 -12.96
N SER A 276 -8.94 6.14 -12.19
CA SER A 276 -10.00 6.04 -11.18
C SER A 276 -9.70 6.82 -9.90
N TYR A 277 -8.43 7.13 -9.62
CA TYR A 277 -8.00 7.75 -8.38
C TYR A 277 -7.13 8.99 -8.62
N PRO A 278 -7.71 10.12 -9.05
CA PRO A 278 -6.96 11.37 -9.25
C PRO A 278 -6.45 11.97 -7.92
N GLY A 279 -5.79 13.12 -8.01
CA GLY A 279 -5.20 13.83 -6.87
C GLY A 279 -3.68 13.80 -6.90
N ASP A 280 -3.04 14.63 -6.06
CA ASP A 280 -1.58 14.75 -6.02
C ASP A 280 -0.90 13.47 -5.48
N VAL A 281 -1.63 12.72 -4.64
CA VAL A 281 -1.19 11.46 -4.03
C VAL A 281 -2.16 10.30 -4.28
N CYS A 282 -3.02 10.45 -5.30
CA CYS A 282 -4.03 9.47 -5.70
C CYS A 282 -5.06 9.17 -4.60
N ASP A 283 -5.44 10.18 -3.83
CA ASP A 283 -6.31 10.09 -2.65
C ASP A 283 -7.73 10.61 -2.89
N ASP A 284 -8.11 10.83 -4.14
CA ASP A 284 -9.48 11.17 -4.52
C ASP A 284 -10.05 10.03 -5.37
N SER A 285 -11.34 9.71 -5.20
CA SER A 285 -12.03 8.78 -6.09
C SER A 285 -12.78 9.52 -7.18
N TYR A 286 -12.66 9.04 -8.43
CA TYR A 286 -13.43 9.53 -9.56
C TYR A 286 -14.89 9.06 -9.53
N TYR A 287 -15.18 7.95 -8.84
CA TYR A 287 -16.49 7.29 -8.85
C TYR A 287 -17.29 7.58 -7.57
N TYR A 288 -18.60 7.36 -7.63
CA TYR A 288 -19.51 7.59 -6.51
C TYR A 288 -19.72 6.31 -5.70
N LEU A 289 -20.04 6.46 -4.40
CA LEU A 289 -20.29 5.32 -3.49
C LEU A 289 -21.42 4.39 -3.95
N THR A 290 -22.47 4.95 -4.52
CA THR A 290 -23.65 4.20 -5.00
C THR A 290 -24.26 4.88 -6.23
N CYS A 291 -25.16 4.18 -6.93
CA CYS A 291 -25.96 4.80 -8.00
C CYS A 291 -26.81 5.98 -7.47
N SER A 292 -27.26 5.93 -6.21
CA SER A 292 -28.01 7.02 -5.58
C SER A 292 -27.16 8.26 -5.35
N ASN A 293 -25.89 8.10 -4.93
CA ASN A 293 -24.92 9.21 -4.84
C ASN A 293 -24.66 9.82 -6.21
N MET A 294 -24.41 8.98 -7.21
CA MET A 294 -24.22 9.41 -8.60
C MET A 294 -25.41 10.21 -9.11
N PHE A 295 -26.64 9.76 -8.85
CA PHE A 295 -27.86 10.48 -9.21
C PHE A 295 -28.00 11.84 -8.52
N ALA A 296 -27.66 11.91 -7.23
CA ALA A 296 -27.71 13.15 -6.44
C ALA A 296 -26.73 14.20 -6.98
N CYS A 297 -25.59 13.76 -7.54
CA CYS A 297 -24.63 14.62 -8.23
C CYS A 297 -25.04 14.99 -9.67
N GLY A 298 -26.23 14.58 -10.13
CA GLY A 298 -26.82 15.03 -11.38
C GLY A 298 -26.75 14.05 -12.55
N TYR A 299 -26.11 12.89 -12.38
CA TYR A 299 -26.08 11.85 -13.42
C TYR A 299 -27.45 11.16 -13.54
N LYS A 300 -27.92 10.92 -14.78
CA LYS A 300 -29.26 10.35 -15.04
C LYS A 300 -29.26 9.14 -15.98
N ASP A 301 -28.10 8.70 -16.44
CA ASP A 301 -28.00 7.59 -17.40
C ASP A 301 -28.10 6.23 -16.69
N PRO A 302 -29.10 5.38 -17.03
CA PRO A 302 -29.22 4.04 -16.49
C PRO A 302 -28.25 3.07 -17.16
N GLY A 303 -28.12 1.87 -16.60
CA GLY A 303 -27.33 0.78 -17.17
C GLY A 303 -26.11 0.43 -16.34
N LYS A 304 -25.15 -0.26 -16.96
CA LYS A 304 -23.93 -0.70 -16.27
C LYS A 304 -23.03 0.51 -16.02
N GLN A 305 -22.65 0.71 -14.76
CA GLN A 305 -21.81 1.80 -14.30
C GLN A 305 -20.77 1.27 -13.32
N PHE A 306 -19.70 2.03 -13.10
CA PHE A 306 -18.74 1.77 -12.03
C PHE A 306 -19.07 2.65 -10.83
N ILE A 307 -19.05 2.06 -9.65
CA ILE A 307 -19.16 2.75 -8.35
C ILE A 307 -17.95 2.37 -7.52
N ASP A 308 -17.61 3.19 -6.54
CA ASP A 308 -16.50 2.93 -5.63
C ASP A 308 -17.06 2.85 -4.21
N VAL A 309 -17.27 1.62 -3.74
CA VAL A 309 -18.09 1.33 -2.55
C VAL A 309 -17.43 1.74 -1.23
N ASP A 310 -16.13 2.00 -1.21
CA ASP A 310 -15.35 2.51 -0.08
C ASP A 310 -14.71 3.88 -0.34
N GLY A 311 -14.78 4.39 -1.58
CA GLY A 311 -14.24 5.70 -1.94
C GLY A 311 -12.72 5.66 -1.92
N VAL A 312 -12.08 6.34 -0.96
CA VAL A 312 -10.61 6.39 -0.86
C VAL A 312 -10.02 5.16 -0.15
N GLY A 313 -10.80 4.09 -0.07
CA GLY A 313 -10.43 2.85 0.57
C GLY A 313 -9.66 1.91 -0.36
N PRO A 314 -9.23 0.74 0.14
CA PRO A 314 -8.33 -0.15 -0.59
C PRO A 314 -8.98 -0.92 -1.76
N PHE A 315 -10.30 -0.85 -1.97
CA PHE A 315 -10.97 -1.61 -3.03
C PHE A 315 -11.10 -0.79 -4.32
N ASP A 316 -10.84 -1.42 -5.45
CA ASP A 316 -11.02 -0.80 -6.75
C ASP A 316 -12.51 -0.58 -7.07
N PRO A 317 -12.86 0.36 -7.98
CA PRO A 317 -14.24 0.59 -8.38
C PRO A 317 -14.87 -0.65 -9.02
N VAL A 318 -16.10 -0.96 -8.60
CA VAL A 318 -16.82 -2.18 -8.96
C VAL A 318 -17.96 -1.90 -9.95
N PRO A 319 -18.23 -2.82 -10.90
CA PRO A 319 -19.32 -2.67 -11.84
C PRO A 319 -20.67 -3.06 -11.21
N VAL A 320 -21.67 -2.22 -11.41
CA VAL A 320 -23.06 -2.43 -10.96
C VAL A 320 -24.06 -2.06 -12.05
N LEU A 321 -25.32 -2.48 -11.89
CA LEU A 321 -26.42 -2.04 -12.74
C LEU A 321 -27.20 -0.92 -12.03
N CYS A 322 -27.12 0.30 -12.55
CA CYS A 322 -27.91 1.43 -12.06
C CYS A 322 -29.27 1.49 -12.76
N ASN A 323 -30.34 1.27 -12.00
CA ASN A 323 -31.71 1.34 -12.50
C ASN A 323 -32.46 2.53 -11.90
N ASN A 324 -33.55 2.91 -12.58
CA ASN A 324 -34.43 4.01 -12.16
C ASN A 324 -33.70 5.37 -12.02
N MET A 325 -32.70 5.63 -12.86
CA MET A 325 -31.90 6.88 -12.87
C MET A 325 -32.69 8.13 -13.33
N GLN A 326 -33.97 7.96 -13.69
CA GLN A 326 -34.93 9.02 -14.00
C GLN A 326 -35.95 9.25 -12.87
N ALA A 327 -35.70 8.68 -11.69
CA ALA A 327 -36.59 8.82 -10.56
C ALA A 327 -36.74 10.29 -10.10
N ALA A 328 -37.79 10.56 -9.32
CA ALA A 328 -38.01 11.87 -8.72
C ALA A 328 -37.01 12.20 -7.60
N ASN A 329 -36.42 11.19 -6.95
CA ASN A 329 -35.43 11.33 -5.89
C ASN A 329 -34.45 10.14 -5.86
N GLU A 330 -33.31 10.35 -5.20
CA GLU A 330 -32.21 9.41 -5.03
C GLU A 330 -32.60 8.12 -4.26
N ASN A 331 -33.62 8.18 -3.40
CA ASN A 331 -34.12 7.02 -2.65
C ASN A 331 -34.83 6.00 -3.53
N SER A 332 -35.23 6.41 -4.73
CA SER A 332 -35.88 5.53 -5.70
C SER A 332 -34.90 4.93 -6.71
N VAL A 333 -33.66 5.43 -6.74
CA VAL A 333 -32.58 4.91 -7.59
C VAL A 333 -32.09 3.58 -7.02
N ILE A 334 -31.76 2.65 -7.91
CA ILE A 334 -31.43 1.28 -7.54
C ILE A 334 -30.00 0.97 -7.98
N THR A 335 -29.17 0.60 -7.01
CA THR A 335 -27.91 -0.11 -7.26
C THR A 335 -28.22 -1.60 -7.24
N GLN A 336 -28.17 -2.24 -8.41
CA GLN A 336 -28.44 -3.67 -8.57
C GLN A 336 -27.14 -4.46 -8.75
N VAL A 337 -27.00 -5.53 -7.97
CA VAL A 337 -25.92 -6.52 -8.10
C VAL A 337 -26.53 -7.90 -8.34
N ASP A 338 -26.27 -8.45 -9.52
CA ASP A 338 -26.73 -9.79 -9.90
C ASP A 338 -25.83 -10.87 -9.28
N ASN A 339 -26.45 -11.96 -8.83
CA ASN A 339 -25.70 -13.18 -8.53
C ASN A 339 -25.30 -13.90 -9.82
N LEU A 340 -24.27 -14.73 -9.74
CA LEU A 340 -23.69 -15.47 -10.87
C LEU A 340 -24.32 -16.87 -11.05
N LEU A 341 -25.42 -17.18 -10.37
CA LEU A 341 -26.12 -18.45 -10.57
C LEU A 341 -26.81 -18.46 -11.95
N PRO A 342 -26.81 -19.60 -12.67
CA PRO A 342 -27.56 -19.74 -13.92
C PRO A 342 -29.06 -19.47 -13.70
N ARG A 343 -29.55 -18.35 -14.25
CA ARG A 343 -30.94 -17.86 -14.07
C ARG A 343 -31.31 -17.61 -12.59
N GLY A 344 -30.35 -17.40 -11.71
CA GLY A 344 -30.61 -17.26 -10.27
C GLY A 344 -31.04 -18.55 -9.57
N LYS A 345 -30.95 -19.73 -10.21
CA LYS A 345 -31.57 -20.97 -9.71
C LYS A 345 -30.56 -21.94 -9.11
N ILE A 346 -30.96 -22.53 -7.98
CA ILE A 346 -30.30 -23.66 -7.30
C ILE A 346 -31.28 -24.82 -7.25
N THR A 347 -30.91 -25.97 -7.80
CA THR A 347 -31.70 -27.20 -7.68
C THR A 347 -31.09 -28.13 -6.64
N PHE A 348 -31.92 -28.49 -5.66
CA PHE A 348 -31.61 -29.45 -4.61
C PHE A 348 -32.26 -30.79 -4.94
N SER A 349 -31.42 -31.78 -5.18
CA SER A 349 -31.80 -33.17 -5.43
C SER A 349 -30.79 -34.09 -4.75
N ASN A 350 -31.19 -35.34 -4.55
CA ASN A 350 -30.40 -36.44 -3.97
C ASN A 350 -30.19 -36.36 -2.46
N GLU A 351 -29.49 -35.34 -1.97
CA GLU A 351 -29.09 -35.23 -0.57
C GLU A 351 -29.07 -33.78 -0.06
N PRO A 352 -29.12 -33.57 1.26
CA PRO A 352 -28.94 -32.27 1.88
C PRO A 352 -27.57 -31.66 1.54
N LYS A 353 -27.56 -30.38 1.16
CA LYS A 353 -26.31 -29.67 0.85
C LYS A 353 -26.46 -28.17 1.07
N THR A 354 -25.32 -27.53 1.27
CA THR A 354 -25.16 -26.07 1.19
C THR A 354 -24.65 -25.71 -0.20
N VAL A 355 -25.25 -24.70 -0.83
CA VAL A 355 -24.82 -24.17 -2.12
C VAL A 355 -24.55 -22.69 -1.97
N SER A 356 -23.35 -22.25 -2.38
CA SER A 356 -22.96 -20.84 -2.38
C SER A 356 -23.69 -20.07 -3.49
N VAL A 357 -23.97 -18.80 -3.20
CA VAL A 357 -24.53 -17.83 -4.15
C VAL A 357 -23.41 -16.86 -4.54
N PRO A 358 -22.69 -17.11 -5.65
CA PRO A 358 -21.56 -16.27 -6.07
C PRO A 358 -22.02 -14.91 -6.61
N TYR A 359 -21.21 -13.88 -6.42
CA TYR A 359 -21.35 -12.54 -7.00
C TYR A 359 -20.05 -12.14 -7.71
N ALA A 360 -20.11 -11.12 -8.57
CA ALA A 360 -18.90 -10.55 -9.16
C ALA A 360 -18.07 -9.73 -8.16
N LEU A 361 -18.74 -9.15 -7.15
CA LEU A 361 -18.13 -8.37 -6.07
C LEU A 361 -17.67 -9.30 -4.94
N THR A 362 -16.63 -8.90 -4.22
CA THR A 362 -16.17 -9.58 -3.01
C THR A 362 -17.14 -9.39 -1.84
N LEU A 363 -17.04 -10.22 -0.80
CA LEU A 363 -17.91 -10.11 0.37
C LEU A 363 -17.77 -8.75 1.08
N ASN A 364 -16.56 -8.19 1.12
CA ASN A 364 -16.30 -6.89 1.72
C ASN A 364 -16.92 -5.76 0.90
N GLU A 365 -16.76 -5.78 -0.42
CA GLU A 365 -17.41 -4.81 -1.33
C GLU A 365 -18.95 -4.84 -1.21
N LEU A 366 -19.54 -6.05 -1.15
CA LEU A 366 -20.98 -6.20 -0.96
C LEU A 366 -21.46 -5.63 0.38
N ARG A 367 -20.70 -5.82 1.45
CA ARG A 367 -21.01 -5.24 2.77
C ARG A 367 -20.90 -3.72 2.76
N LEU A 368 -19.87 -3.18 2.12
CA LEU A 368 -19.70 -1.74 1.98
C LEU A 368 -20.86 -1.13 1.20
N LEU A 369 -21.28 -1.78 0.12
CA LEU A 369 -22.47 -1.37 -0.63
C LEU A 369 -23.73 -1.35 0.24
N THR A 370 -23.99 -2.40 1.04
CA THR A 370 -25.19 -2.45 1.89
C THR A 370 -25.15 -1.42 3.02
N LEU A 371 -23.97 -1.15 3.58
CA LEU A 371 -23.77 -0.13 4.61
C LEU A 371 -23.94 1.29 4.06
N ASN A 372 -23.41 1.57 2.87
CA ASN A 372 -23.49 2.87 2.19
C ASN A 372 -24.80 3.10 1.45
N SER A 373 -25.75 2.16 1.55
CA SER A 373 -27.11 2.31 1.04
C SER A 373 -28.10 2.51 2.17
N TYR A 374 -29.17 3.29 1.94
CA TYR A 374 -30.16 3.57 2.97
C TYR A 374 -30.91 2.29 3.38
N TYR A 375 -31.39 1.52 2.40
CA TYR A 375 -31.92 0.16 2.58
C TYR A 375 -31.56 -0.73 1.40
N CYS A 376 -31.56 -2.04 1.64
CA CYS A 376 -31.32 -3.05 0.61
C CYS A 376 -32.34 -4.17 0.74
N THR A 377 -32.66 -4.80 -0.38
CA THR A 377 -33.61 -5.90 -0.43
C THR A 377 -33.16 -6.99 -1.39
N GLN A 378 -33.56 -8.23 -1.11
CA GLN A 378 -33.32 -9.36 -1.99
C GLN A 378 -34.49 -10.33 -1.94
N GLN A 379 -34.98 -10.72 -3.12
CA GLN A 379 -36.12 -11.63 -3.24
C GLN A 379 -35.65 -13.07 -3.40
N VAL A 380 -36.34 -14.00 -2.74
CA VAL A 380 -36.12 -15.44 -2.89
C VAL A 380 -37.43 -16.16 -3.07
N THR A 381 -37.45 -17.13 -3.97
CA THR A 381 -38.58 -18.06 -4.17
C THR A 381 -38.11 -19.49 -3.99
N TYR A 382 -38.82 -20.24 -3.15
CA TYR A 382 -38.63 -21.67 -2.95
C TYR A 382 -39.78 -22.44 -3.60
N GLU A 383 -39.46 -23.27 -4.59
CA GLU A 383 -40.39 -24.19 -5.24
C GLU A 383 -40.06 -25.62 -4.81
N CYS A 384 -41.02 -26.31 -4.20
CA CYS A 384 -40.79 -27.60 -3.57
C CYS A 384 -41.63 -28.72 -4.21
N SER A 385 -41.04 -29.91 -4.25
CA SER A 385 -41.72 -31.17 -4.50
C SER A 385 -41.54 -32.05 -3.26
N THR A 386 -42.51 -32.03 -2.34
CA THR A 386 -42.51 -32.75 -1.03
C THR A 386 -41.40 -32.37 -0.03
N SER A 387 -40.56 -31.38 -0.36
CA SER A 387 -39.56 -30.83 0.55
C SER A 387 -40.14 -29.66 1.36
N ARG A 388 -39.81 -29.61 2.66
CA ARG A 388 -40.37 -28.64 3.62
C ARG A 388 -39.41 -27.49 3.92
N ILE A 389 -39.96 -26.35 4.31
CA ILE A 389 -39.21 -25.22 4.87
C ILE A 389 -39.09 -25.40 6.39
N THR A 390 -40.16 -25.86 7.04
CA THR A 390 -40.21 -26.02 8.49
C THR A 390 -40.79 -27.39 8.90
N GLN A 391 -40.33 -27.92 10.02
CA GLN A 391 -40.88 -29.10 10.66
C GLN A 391 -40.71 -28.99 12.18
N ASP A 392 -41.80 -29.16 12.94
CA ASP A 392 -41.76 -29.25 14.40
C ASP A 392 -40.98 -28.08 15.06
N ASN A 393 -41.27 -26.84 14.63
CA ASN A 393 -40.57 -25.58 14.99
C ASN A 393 -39.08 -25.51 14.60
N THR A 394 -38.59 -26.43 13.78
CA THR A 394 -37.24 -26.39 13.21
C THR A 394 -37.30 -25.91 11.76
N THR A 395 -36.48 -24.94 11.38
CA THR A 395 -36.31 -24.56 9.98
C THR A 395 -35.35 -25.52 9.28
N LEU A 396 -35.82 -26.15 8.20
CA LEU A 396 -35.08 -27.09 7.36
C LEU A 396 -34.45 -26.43 6.13
N LEU A 397 -34.81 -25.19 5.82
CA LEU A 397 -34.24 -24.39 4.75
C LEU A 397 -33.64 -23.11 5.33
N VAL A 398 -32.32 -23.05 5.47
CA VAL A 398 -31.61 -21.90 6.06
C VAL A 398 -30.76 -21.23 5.00
N TRP A 399 -30.43 -19.96 5.21
CA TRP A 399 -29.59 -19.19 4.29
C TRP A 399 -28.44 -18.53 5.03
N GLN A 400 -27.32 -18.31 4.34
CA GLN A 400 -26.16 -17.63 4.88
C GLN A 400 -26.15 -16.20 4.36
N GLY A 401 -26.05 -15.25 5.30
CA GLY A 401 -26.04 -13.82 5.01
C GLY A 401 -24.66 -13.26 4.72
N GLY A 402 -24.64 -12.02 4.23
CA GLY A 402 -23.43 -11.26 3.95
C GLY A 402 -22.63 -11.03 5.23
N ASP A 403 -23.27 -11.00 6.39
CA ASP A 403 -22.66 -11.02 7.73
C ASP A 403 -21.88 -12.31 8.06
N GLY A 404 -22.04 -13.35 7.24
CA GLY A 404 -21.40 -14.66 7.42
C GLY A 404 -22.17 -15.61 8.32
N LEU A 405 -23.29 -15.16 8.89
CA LEU A 405 -24.13 -15.95 9.80
C LEU A 405 -25.18 -16.76 9.05
N ILE A 406 -25.68 -17.81 9.70
CA ILE A 406 -26.79 -18.62 9.21
C ILE A 406 -28.09 -18.04 9.79
N HIS A 407 -29.01 -17.72 8.89
CA HIS A 407 -30.34 -17.20 9.17
C HIS A 407 -31.38 -18.26 8.82
N ASP A 408 -32.36 -18.44 9.70
CA ASP A 408 -33.37 -19.50 9.67
C ASP A 408 -34.81 -18.96 9.58
N TYR A 409 -34.95 -17.66 9.30
CA TYR A 409 -36.23 -17.00 9.04
C TYR A 409 -36.50 -16.90 7.52
N TRP A 410 -37.79 -17.00 7.14
CA TRP A 410 -38.28 -16.98 5.75
C TRP A 410 -39.39 -15.95 5.52
N ASN A 411 -39.27 -14.80 6.20
CA ASN A 411 -40.20 -13.69 6.13
C ASN A 411 -39.52 -12.36 6.51
N SER A 412 -40.17 -11.24 6.19
CA SER A 412 -39.71 -9.87 6.48
C SER A 412 -39.80 -9.46 7.96
N LYS A 413 -40.44 -10.24 8.83
CA LYS A 413 -40.52 -9.95 10.28
C LYS A 413 -39.48 -10.71 11.10
N GLU A 414 -38.61 -11.47 10.45
CA GLU A 414 -37.61 -12.32 11.09
C GLU A 414 -38.24 -13.34 12.07
N GLU A 415 -39.50 -13.74 11.81
CA GLU A 415 -40.20 -14.71 12.64
C GLU A 415 -39.73 -16.13 12.31
N TYR A 416 -39.31 -16.88 13.33
CA TYR A 416 -38.84 -18.25 13.18
C TYR A 416 -39.96 -19.21 12.79
N ALA A 417 -39.61 -20.24 12.00
CA ALA A 417 -40.51 -21.32 11.60
C ALA A 417 -41.85 -20.83 11.00
N ALA A 418 -41.79 -19.76 10.19
CA ALA A 418 -42.94 -19.21 9.46
C ALA A 418 -42.50 -18.60 8.12
N CYS A 419 -43.38 -18.65 7.12
CA CYS A 419 -43.15 -18.04 5.81
C CYS A 419 -43.87 -16.69 5.67
N GLN A 420 -43.50 -15.93 4.64
CA GLN A 420 -44.08 -14.62 4.36
C GLN A 420 -45.62 -14.63 4.34
N CYS A 421 -46.24 -15.64 3.72
CA CYS A 421 -47.70 -15.75 3.67
C CYS A 421 -48.35 -15.79 5.06
N PHE A 422 -47.67 -16.39 6.05
CA PHE A 422 -48.19 -16.51 7.42
C PHE A 422 -48.16 -15.17 8.14
N VAL A 423 -47.02 -14.45 8.06
CA VAL A 423 -46.86 -13.15 8.73
C VAL A 423 -47.69 -12.03 8.12
N ASP A 424 -48.09 -12.19 6.85
CA ASP A 424 -48.97 -11.28 6.12
C ASP A 424 -50.46 -11.56 6.40
N ASN A 425 -50.79 -12.55 7.24
CA ASN A 425 -52.15 -13.10 7.41
C ASN A 425 -52.81 -13.50 6.08
N GLN A 426 -51.99 -13.78 5.05
CA GLN A 426 -52.47 -14.45 3.85
C GLN A 426 -52.68 -15.91 4.20
N ARG A 427 -53.69 -16.54 3.60
CA ARG A 427 -53.88 -17.98 3.82
C ARG A 427 -52.78 -18.70 3.04
N CYS A 428 -51.65 -18.97 3.70
CA CYS A 428 -50.90 -20.18 3.40
C CYS A 428 -51.88 -21.37 3.40
N ASP A 429 -51.51 -22.49 2.77
CA ASP A 429 -52.37 -23.68 2.79
C ASP A 429 -52.96 -23.94 4.20
N GLN A 430 -54.28 -24.14 4.28
CA GLN A 430 -55.18 -23.83 5.42
C GLN A 430 -54.81 -24.45 6.79
N LYS A 431 -53.73 -25.25 6.87
CA LYS A 431 -53.26 -25.96 8.06
C LYS A 431 -51.76 -25.81 8.33
N LYS A 432 -51.03 -24.99 7.56
CA LYS A 432 -49.56 -24.85 7.64
C LYS A 432 -49.09 -23.39 7.65
N ARG A 433 -47.88 -23.16 8.17
CA ARG A 433 -47.22 -21.84 8.21
C ARG A 433 -46.46 -21.49 6.93
N CYS A 434 -46.26 -22.47 6.06
CA CYS A 434 -45.67 -22.34 4.73
C CYS A 434 -46.42 -23.27 3.78
N ASN A 435 -46.52 -22.90 2.50
CA ASN A 435 -47.14 -23.76 1.49
C ASN A 435 -46.35 -25.06 1.31
N CYS A 436 -45.02 -24.99 1.31
CA CYS A 436 -44.15 -26.15 1.15
C CYS A 436 -44.18 -27.15 2.32
N ASP A 437 -44.78 -26.78 3.45
CA ASP A 437 -44.87 -27.66 4.63
C ASP A 437 -46.05 -28.65 4.58
N VAL A 438 -46.87 -28.59 3.52
CA VAL A 438 -48.01 -29.51 3.32
C VAL A 438 -47.53 -30.94 3.05
N ASN A 439 -46.39 -31.09 2.35
CA ASN A 439 -45.81 -32.39 2.00
C ASN A 439 -46.82 -33.32 1.28
N ASP A 440 -47.68 -32.76 0.43
CA ASP A 440 -48.42 -33.47 -0.60
C ASP A 440 -47.60 -33.45 -1.89
N ARG A 441 -47.68 -34.48 -2.73
CA ARG A 441 -46.86 -34.60 -3.97
C ARG A 441 -47.23 -33.57 -5.06
N ILE A 442 -47.72 -32.41 -4.65
CA ILE A 442 -48.11 -31.27 -5.46
C ILE A 442 -46.98 -30.24 -5.33
N THR A 443 -46.55 -29.71 -6.47
CA THR A 443 -45.56 -28.63 -6.47
C THR A 443 -46.17 -27.38 -5.82
N ARG A 444 -45.45 -26.83 -4.85
CA ARG A 444 -45.87 -25.63 -4.11
C ARG A 444 -44.72 -24.64 -4.06
N SER A 445 -45.04 -23.40 -3.71
CA SER A 445 -44.02 -22.36 -3.55
C SER A 445 -44.31 -21.41 -2.40
N ASP A 446 -43.22 -20.90 -1.84
CA ASP A 446 -43.19 -19.79 -0.90
C ASP A 446 -42.16 -18.77 -1.40
N SER A 447 -42.49 -17.49 -1.31
CA SER A 447 -41.60 -16.40 -1.70
C SER A 447 -41.49 -15.38 -0.58
N THR A 448 -40.32 -14.78 -0.41
CA THR A 448 -40.09 -13.69 0.53
C THR A 448 -39.16 -12.65 -0.07
N LYS A 449 -39.26 -11.42 0.43
CA LYS A 449 -38.38 -10.32 0.13
C LYS A 449 -37.72 -9.92 1.44
N PHE A 450 -36.45 -10.29 1.60
CA PHE A 450 -35.66 -9.88 2.74
C PHE A 450 -35.24 -8.42 2.58
N ASP A 451 -35.27 -7.66 3.65
CA ASP A 451 -35.02 -6.22 3.69
C ASP A 451 -34.12 -5.77 4.85
N ASN A 452 -33.73 -6.69 5.74
CA ASN A 452 -32.67 -6.42 6.70
C ASN A 452 -31.31 -6.37 5.99
N LYS A 453 -30.86 -5.15 5.68
CA LYS A 453 -29.60 -4.89 4.97
C LYS A 453 -28.34 -5.38 5.69
N TYR A 454 -28.40 -5.59 7.01
CA TYR A 454 -27.26 -6.08 7.79
C TYR A 454 -27.04 -7.59 7.61
N HIS A 455 -28.08 -8.34 7.24
CA HIS A 455 -27.97 -9.77 6.92
C HIS A 455 -27.72 -10.00 5.43
N LEU A 456 -28.14 -9.08 4.56
CA LEU A 456 -27.95 -9.18 3.11
C LEU A 456 -26.50 -8.91 2.67
N PRO A 457 -26.08 -9.40 1.49
CA PRO A 457 -26.81 -10.28 0.57
C PRO A 457 -26.83 -11.75 0.99
N ILE A 458 -27.65 -12.56 0.34
CA ILE A 458 -27.62 -14.02 0.48
C ILE A 458 -26.40 -14.56 -0.24
N ILE A 459 -25.50 -15.21 0.50
CA ILE A 459 -24.25 -15.80 -0.02
C ILE A 459 -24.26 -17.33 0.00
N GLY A 460 -25.27 -17.95 0.61
CA GLY A 460 -25.42 -19.40 0.64
C GLY A 460 -26.82 -19.84 1.02
N ILE A 461 -27.21 -21.04 0.56
CA ILE A 461 -28.50 -21.66 0.90
C ILE A 461 -28.29 -23.13 1.24
N THR A 462 -28.90 -23.58 2.33
CA THR A 462 -28.84 -24.97 2.80
C THR A 462 -30.24 -25.54 2.90
N ALA A 463 -30.50 -26.60 2.14
CA ALA A 463 -31.76 -27.34 2.18
C ALA A 463 -31.54 -28.71 2.84
N MET A 464 -32.18 -28.94 3.99
CA MET A 464 -32.02 -30.16 4.80
C MET A 464 -33.05 -31.25 4.52
N ASP A 465 -34.23 -30.91 3.97
CA ASP A 465 -35.30 -31.89 3.69
C ASP A 465 -35.24 -32.48 2.27
N ILE A 466 -34.05 -32.86 1.81
CA ILE A 466 -33.79 -33.36 0.45
C ILE A 466 -33.42 -34.84 0.51
N SER A 467 -34.04 -35.67 -0.34
CA SER A 467 -33.82 -37.12 -0.32
C SER A 467 -34.27 -37.77 -1.63
N SER A 468 -33.33 -38.42 -2.33
CA SER A 468 -33.62 -39.22 -3.54
C SER A 468 -34.55 -40.40 -3.24
N SER A 469 -34.36 -41.08 -2.12
CA SER A 469 -35.15 -42.27 -1.76
C SER A 469 -36.63 -41.97 -1.51
N THR A 470 -36.94 -40.74 -1.09
CA THR A 470 -38.32 -40.29 -0.84
C THR A 470 -38.87 -39.37 -1.95
N GLY A 471 -38.04 -39.03 -2.94
CA GLY A 471 -38.42 -38.14 -4.05
C GLY A 471 -38.49 -36.66 -3.67
N LYS A 472 -37.94 -36.27 -2.53
CA LYS A 472 -37.94 -34.88 -2.06
C LYS A 472 -36.90 -34.05 -2.79
N SER A 473 -37.36 -33.02 -3.46
CA SER A 473 -36.52 -32.08 -4.20
C SER A 473 -37.09 -30.67 -4.13
N ALA A 474 -36.24 -29.69 -4.44
CA ALA A 474 -36.67 -28.30 -4.50
C ALA A 474 -35.78 -27.48 -5.43
N THR A 475 -36.31 -26.35 -5.89
CA THR A 475 -35.57 -25.31 -6.59
C THR A 475 -35.70 -24.00 -5.83
N VAL A 476 -34.57 -23.35 -5.56
CA VAL A 476 -34.54 -22.00 -5.00
C VAL A 476 -34.14 -21.03 -6.12
N GLU A 477 -34.89 -19.96 -6.28
CA GLU A 477 -34.57 -18.83 -7.14
C GLU A 477 -34.16 -17.64 -6.27
N VAL A 478 -32.91 -17.20 -6.41
CA VAL A 478 -32.33 -16.05 -5.70
C VAL A 478 -32.27 -14.87 -6.66
N GLY A 479 -32.99 -13.81 -6.32
CA GLY A 479 -32.97 -12.55 -7.07
C GLY A 479 -31.68 -11.74 -6.84
N PRO A 480 -31.53 -10.62 -7.55
CA PRO A 480 -30.40 -9.71 -7.33
C PRO A 480 -30.49 -9.02 -5.96
N LEU A 481 -29.34 -8.54 -5.47
CA LEU A 481 -29.28 -7.57 -4.38
C LEU A 481 -29.69 -6.20 -4.95
N LEU A 482 -30.72 -5.58 -4.38
CA LEU A 482 -31.20 -4.26 -4.77
C LEU A 482 -31.02 -3.29 -3.60
N CYS A 483 -30.14 -2.31 -3.76
CA CYS A 483 -29.85 -1.30 -2.74
C CYS A 483 -30.28 0.10 -3.21
N TYR A 484 -30.76 0.90 -2.27
CA TYR A 484 -31.46 2.16 -2.53
C TYR A 484 -31.03 3.26 -1.58
N GLY A 485 -31.12 4.50 -2.06
CA GLY A 485 -30.85 5.70 -1.28
C GLY A 485 -29.40 5.80 -0.82
N ILE A 486 -29.07 6.96 -0.26
CA ILE A 486 -27.73 7.24 0.25
C ILE A 486 -27.71 6.82 1.72
N GLY A 487 -26.94 5.78 2.03
CA GLY A 487 -26.72 5.29 3.39
C GLY A 487 -25.55 6.01 4.05
N GLY A 488 -25.58 6.06 5.39
CA GLY A 488 -24.59 6.78 6.17
C GLY A 488 -24.79 8.29 6.05
N GLN A 489 -25.13 8.96 7.16
CA GLN A 489 -24.77 10.36 7.25
C GLN A 489 -23.25 10.40 7.17
N ILE A 490 -22.70 10.99 6.12
CA ILE A 490 -21.35 11.53 6.21
C ILE A 490 -21.46 12.61 7.30
N ASN A 491 -21.14 12.27 8.55
CA ASN A 491 -21.03 13.22 9.65
C ASN A 491 -19.74 14.02 9.51
N ALA A 492 -19.46 14.52 8.32
CA ALA A 492 -18.35 15.41 8.03
C ALA A 492 -18.92 16.77 7.63
N VAL A 493 -18.34 17.81 8.21
CA VAL A 493 -18.69 19.21 7.91
C VAL A 493 -17.49 19.83 7.22
N THR A 494 -17.70 20.39 6.04
CA THR A 494 -16.65 21.11 5.31
C THR A 494 -16.65 22.58 5.70
N PHE A 495 -15.54 23.05 6.27
CA PHE A 495 -15.31 24.46 6.57
C PHE A 495 -14.67 25.13 5.35
N GLN A 496 -15.47 25.90 4.59
CA GLN A 496 -15.01 26.53 3.33
C GLN A 496 -14.32 27.89 3.54
N GLU A 497 -14.52 28.53 4.70
CA GLU A 497 -13.93 29.83 5.02
C GLU A 497 -13.06 29.74 6.28
N ILE A 498 -12.09 30.65 6.37
CA ILE A 498 -11.09 30.70 7.47
C ILE A 498 -11.75 30.91 8.85
N PHE A 499 -13.01 31.38 8.88
CA PHE A 499 -13.78 31.65 10.10
C PHE A 499 -15.06 30.81 10.22
N SER A 500 -15.21 29.74 9.43
CA SER A 500 -16.35 28.83 9.58
C SER A 500 -16.24 28.05 10.91
N PHE A 501 -17.35 27.87 11.62
CA PHE A 501 -17.42 27.12 12.87
C PHE A 501 -18.68 26.27 12.94
N LEU A 502 -18.62 25.15 13.67
CA LEU A 502 -19.76 24.27 13.93
C LEU A 502 -20.24 24.51 15.36
N PRO A 503 -21.41 25.12 15.57
CA PRO A 503 -21.98 25.22 16.91
C PRO A 503 -22.41 23.83 17.40
N ILE A 504 -21.94 23.45 18.59
CA ILE A 504 -22.39 22.24 19.30
C ILE A 504 -23.30 22.70 20.43
N ASP A 505 -24.54 22.18 20.47
CA ASP A 505 -25.49 22.49 21.55
C ASP A 505 -24.95 22.02 22.91
N THR A 506 -25.39 22.67 23.99
CA THR A 506 -24.97 22.34 25.37
C THR A 506 -25.11 20.84 25.67
N ILE A 507 -23.96 20.15 25.78
CA ILE A 507 -23.90 18.75 26.19
C ILE A 507 -23.82 18.70 27.72
N ASN A 508 -24.86 18.17 28.36
CA ASN A 508 -24.85 17.90 29.80
C ASN A 508 -23.98 16.65 30.07
N PHE A 509 -22.70 16.87 30.38
CA PHE A 509 -21.82 15.80 30.84
C PHE A 509 -22.20 15.38 32.27
N ALA A 510 -23.07 14.38 32.40
CA ALA A 510 -23.30 13.70 33.68
C ALA A 510 -22.09 12.84 34.12
N SER A 511 -21.10 12.67 33.25
CA SER A 511 -19.88 11.88 33.45
C SER A 511 -18.76 12.38 32.51
N PRO A 512 -17.46 12.11 32.78
CA PRO A 512 -16.37 12.44 31.87
C PRO A 512 -16.59 11.76 30.51
N GLY A 513 -16.46 12.52 29.43
CA GLY A 513 -16.58 12.03 28.05
C GLY A 513 -15.29 12.21 27.27
N THR A 514 -15.10 11.37 26.26
CA THR A 514 -14.02 11.49 25.27
C THR A 514 -14.57 12.16 24.01
N ILE A 515 -13.82 13.09 23.43
CA ILE A 515 -14.09 13.67 22.11
C ILE A 515 -13.08 13.06 21.14
N GLU A 516 -13.58 12.45 20.07
CA GLU A 516 -12.77 11.87 19.00
C GLU A 516 -13.33 12.37 17.66
N PHE A 517 -12.43 12.74 16.74
CA PHE A 517 -12.78 13.19 15.41
C PHE A 517 -11.62 12.97 14.44
N GLU A 518 -11.96 12.79 13.17
CA GLU A 518 -11.02 12.73 12.05
C GLU A 518 -11.15 14.01 11.22
N PHE A 519 -10.05 14.48 10.62
CA PHE A 519 -10.06 15.67 9.79
C PHE A 519 -9.16 15.50 8.55
N LYS A 520 -9.54 16.11 7.43
CA LYS A 520 -8.74 16.22 6.19
C LYS A 520 -8.53 17.71 5.89
N THR A 521 -7.31 18.12 5.55
CA THR A 521 -6.99 19.52 5.19
C THR A 521 -5.92 19.58 4.09
N ASP A 522 -6.04 20.56 3.20
CA ASP A 522 -5.06 20.89 2.16
C ASP A 522 -4.00 21.90 2.64
N ARG A 523 -4.13 22.41 3.88
CA ARG A 523 -3.22 23.41 4.45
C ARG A 523 -2.04 22.73 5.14
N ALA A 524 -0.83 23.17 4.80
CA ALA A 524 0.40 22.69 5.44
C ALA A 524 0.46 22.99 6.96
N GLN A 525 -0.31 23.97 7.44
CA GLN A 525 -0.43 24.32 8.85
C GLN A 525 -1.85 24.83 9.15
N GLY A 526 -2.39 24.46 10.32
CA GLY A 526 -3.70 24.88 10.80
C GLY A 526 -3.91 24.54 12.27
N ASN A 527 -4.88 25.18 12.92
CA ASN A 527 -5.25 24.91 14.31
C ASN A 527 -6.68 24.40 14.37
N VAL A 528 -6.91 23.27 15.06
CA VAL A 528 -8.25 22.85 15.48
C VAL A 528 -8.47 23.39 16.89
N ILE A 529 -9.43 24.29 17.06
CA ILE A 529 -9.74 24.93 18.34
C ILE A 529 -11.11 24.44 18.80
N ILE A 530 -11.15 23.72 19.92
CA ILE A 530 -12.38 23.35 20.61
C ILE A 530 -12.55 24.31 21.78
N PHE A 531 -13.57 25.16 21.72
CA PHE A 531 -13.87 26.11 22.79
C PHE A 531 -15.06 25.61 23.61
N ALA A 532 -14.86 25.41 24.90
CA ALA A 532 -15.93 25.14 25.85
C ALA A 532 -16.10 26.36 26.76
N GLN A 533 -17.29 26.97 26.73
CA GLN A 533 -17.64 28.03 27.66
C GLN A 533 -18.24 27.38 28.91
N VAL A 534 -17.56 27.50 30.04
CA VAL A 534 -18.04 27.02 31.35
C VAL A 534 -18.96 28.06 31.98
#